data_AF-A0A8T1WAX3-F1
#
_entry.id   AF-A0A8T1WAX3-F1
#
_cell.length_a   1.000
_cell.length_b   1.000
_cell.length_c   1.000
_cell.angle_alpha   90.00
_cell.angle_beta   90.00
_cell.angle_gamma   90.00
#
_symmetry.space_group_name_H-M   'P 1'
#
loop_
_entity.id
_entity.type
_entity.pdbx_description
1 polymer ?
#
loop_
_entity_poly.entity_id
_entity_poly.type
_entity_poly.pdbx_seq_one_letter_code
_entity_poly.pdbx_strand_id
1 'polypeptide(L)'
;MVSAECASGSDTLTTEGCSGCEELELCVGYTSTSSCSGSNCVTDGDCTYECLSVDNTSTTLVVLVTFGDYESSEEVAARDAGSYDDAELSSSGYEDYTSYWPWVSNNQVTNVDTISLSSSVKTFMLSGGNSSMQYPKSKVANVTLGPDFISLDTSVTGVVLHNLNLKDQVDSLSSLLPSSVQSLNIGNGLIQSFPTALSGLPSLQELYMDMNYVTSVDSSEVIDSLTYLSLQQNDLNSFTAVFPNLEYLYLNDNNFTRFPAAIYKHTKLTELYLTGNSFASMRFTQSEIDFLDNLTVLHLASSDFSVDLTCDVSKKTVVHDVTLCLSDKSDAAGASSLSDTGSSSSEVLSTTTSSDSSSSISVGAIVGIVCAAVVVFAIVIGFFMYRRRQKQNERDKLAATDEIAGNYQPEGDAERAVHTYAGSTQCTRY
;
A
#
# COMPACT_ATOMS: atom_id res chain seq x y z
N MET A 1 -24.01 -4.40 41.11
CA MET A 1 -24.20 -5.13 39.84
C MET A 1 -24.99 -4.20 38.96
N VAL A 2 -24.45 -3.81 37.83
CA VAL A 2 -25.21 -3.16 36.78
C VAL A 2 -25.08 -3.99 35.50
N SER A 3 -26.15 -4.02 34.72
CA SER A 3 -26.59 -5.08 33.81
C SER A 3 -26.71 -4.63 32.34
N ALA A 4 -25.95 -3.63 31.88
CA ALA A 4 -25.98 -3.17 30.49
C ALA A 4 -24.55 -2.92 29.97
N GLU A 5 -24.31 -3.30 28.71
CA GLU A 5 -23.16 -2.82 27.94
C GLU A 5 -23.41 -1.36 27.56
N CYS A 6 -22.40 -0.52 27.77
CA CYS A 6 -22.44 0.91 27.47
C CYS A 6 -21.79 1.13 26.11
N ALA A 7 -22.42 1.92 25.24
CA ALA A 7 -22.06 1.96 23.81
C ALA A 7 -21.96 0.54 23.22
N SER A 8 -21.05 0.32 22.27
CA SER A 8 -20.75 -1.01 21.71
C SER A 8 -19.72 -1.82 22.54
N GLY A 9 -19.49 -1.46 23.81
CA GLY A 9 -18.55 -2.14 24.71
C GLY A 9 -17.19 -1.44 24.90
N SER A 10 -16.32 -2.05 25.72
CA SER A 10 -15.04 -1.46 26.14
C SER A 10 -13.87 -1.69 25.19
N ASP A 11 -14.09 -2.49 24.15
CA ASP A 11 -13.14 -2.80 23.09
C ASP A 11 -13.55 -2.23 21.73
N THR A 12 -14.60 -1.41 21.71
CA THR A 12 -15.17 -0.84 20.48
C THR A 12 -15.16 0.68 20.54
N LEU A 13 -14.53 1.29 19.53
CA LEU A 13 -14.61 2.73 19.27
C LEU A 13 -15.83 3.03 18.40
N THR A 14 -16.67 3.97 18.81
CA THR A 14 -17.89 4.35 18.08
C THR A 14 -18.33 5.77 18.43
N THR A 15 -19.27 6.34 17.69
CA THR A 15 -20.05 7.53 18.12
C THR A 15 -21.45 7.15 18.64
N GLU A 16 -21.87 5.88 18.52
CA GLU A 16 -23.20 5.43 18.89
C GLU A 16 -23.28 4.98 20.35
N GLY A 17 -24.43 5.25 20.99
CA GLY A 17 -24.66 4.85 22.38
C GLY A 17 -23.81 5.60 23.43
N CYS A 18 -23.15 6.68 23.02
CA CYS A 18 -22.28 7.56 23.82
C CYS A 18 -23.08 8.70 24.48
N SER A 19 -24.18 8.43 25.20
CA SER A 19 -25.07 9.50 25.72
C SER A 19 -24.41 10.49 26.67
N GLY A 20 -23.28 10.10 27.29
CA GLY A 20 -22.47 10.96 28.15
C GLY A 20 -21.47 11.85 27.42
N CYS A 21 -21.23 11.66 26.12
CA CYS A 21 -20.28 12.46 25.33
C CYS A 21 -20.99 13.56 24.54
N GLU A 22 -20.24 14.55 24.05
CA GLU A 22 -20.81 15.56 23.17
C GLU A 22 -21.18 14.96 21.80
N GLU A 23 -22.04 15.66 21.05
CA GLU A 23 -22.52 15.18 19.75
C GLU A 23 -21.33 14.99 18.78
N LEU A 24 -21.27 13.80 18.15
CA LEU A 24 -20.21 13.36 17.23
C LEU A 24 -18.84 13.13 17.88
N GLU A 25 -18.70 13.25 19.20
CA GLU A 25 -17.51 12.75 19.88
C GLU A 25 -17.43 11.23 19.77
N LEU A 26 -16.21 10.75 19.57
CA LEU A 26 -15.90 9.34 19.62
C LEU A 26 -15.92 8.88 21.08
N CYS A 27 -16.34 7.65 21.34
CA CYS A 27 -16.28 7.10 22.69
C CYS A 27 -15.95 5.60 22.73
N VAL A 28 -15.47 5.20 23.90
CA VAL A 28 -15.34 3.80 24.33
C VAL A 28 -16.14 3.61 25.62
N GLY A 29 -17.01 2.61 25.67
CA GLY A 29 -17.93 2.40 26.79
C GLY A 29 -17.40 1.44 27.86
N TYR A 30 -17.69 1.70 29.13
CA TYR A 30 -17.27 0.90 30.27
C TYR A 30 -18.44 0.59 31.19
N THR A 31 -18.40 -0.60 31.77
CA THR A 31 -19.40 -1.09 32.74
C THR A 31 -19.12 -0.66 34.18
N SER A 32 -18.00 0.05 34.43
CA SER A 32 -17.68 0.59 35.76
C SER A 32 -16.79 1.83 35.68
N THR A 33 -17.00 2.77 36.61
CA THR A 33 -16.16 3.98 36.74
C THR A 33 -14.70 3.65 37.02
N SER A 34 -14.43 2.58 37.77
CA SER A 34 -13.07 2.15 38.07
C SER A 34 -12.31 1.58 36.87
N SER A 35 -13.00 1.25 35.78
CA SER A 35 -12.39 0.71 34.56
C SER A 35 -11.90 1.81 33.62
N CYS A 36 -12.38 3.05 33.79
CA CYS A 36 -11.98 4.20 32.99
C CYS A 36 -11.01 5.05 33.82
N SER A 37 -9.77 5.19 33.38
CA SER A 37 -8.69 5.84 34.14
C SER A 37 -8.24 7.20 33.57
N GLY A 38 -8.82 7.63 32.45
CA GLY A 38 -8.50 8.89 31.77
C GLY A 38 -9.20 10.12 32.36
N SER A 39 -8.69 11.32 32.03
CA SER A 39 -9.34 12.59 32.38
C SER A 39 -10.66 12.83 31.65
N ASN A 40 -10.90 12.09 30.57
CA ASN A 40 -12.05 12.27 29.69
C ASN A 40 -13.17 11.27 30.00
N CYS A 41 -13.10 10.61 31.15
CA CYS A 41 -14.11 9.67 31.61
C CYS A 41 -15.37 10.42 32.06
N VAL A 42 -16.50 10.18 31.40
CA VAL A 42 -17.81 10.73 31.75
C VAL A 42 -18.71 9.60 32.24
N THR A 43 -19.43 9.82 33.33
CA THR A 43 -20.42 8.86 33.86
C THR A 43 -21.83 9.41 33.63
N ASP A 44 -22.67 8.63 32.95
CA ASP A 44 -24.09 8.90 32.77
C ASP A 44 -24.91 7.68 33.21
N GLY A 45 -25.71 7.86 34.26
CA GLY A 45 -26.42 6.77 34.92
C GLY A 45 -25.46 5.68 35.43
N ASP A 46 -25.65 4.46 34.92
CA ASP A 46 -24.81 3.32 35.26
C ASP A 46 -23.65 3.08 34.26
N CYS A 47 -23.53 3.96 33.26
CA CYS A 47 -22.52 3.87 32.22
C CYS A 47 -21.37 4.83 32.46
N THR A 48 -20.16 4.41 32.09
CA THR A 48 -18.99 5.29 32.03
C THR A 48 -18.41 5.22 30.62
N TYR A 49 -18.00 6.35 30.07
CA TYR A 49 -17.45 6.46 28.73
C TYR A 49 -16.13 7.18 28.79
N GLU A 50 -15.16 6.78 27.98
CA GLU A 50 -14.04 7.66 27.63
C GLU A 50 -14.43 8.43 26.38
N CYS A 51 -14.69 9.74 26.52
CA CYS A 51 -15.04 10.61 25.40
C CYS A 51 -13.77 11.17 24.76
N LEU A 52 -13.68 11.08 23.44
CA LEU A 52 -12.54 11.51 22.66
C LEU A 52 -13.00 12.68 21.79
N SER A 53 -12.54 13.87 22.18
CA SER A 53 -12.96 15.11 21.53
C SER A 53 -12.48 15.17 20.09
N VAL A 54 -13.37 15.63 19.22
CA VAL A 54 -13.13 15.79 17.79
C VAL A 54 -13.46 17.21 17.37
N ASP A 55 -12.66 17.79 16.48
CA ASP A 55 -13.03 19.06 15.84
C ASP A 55 -14.08 18.79 14.75
N ASN A 56 -15.35 19.00 15.10
CA ASN A 56 -16.50 18.79 14.21
C ASN A 56 -16.65 19.88 13.12
N THR A 57 -15.81 20.91 13.14
CA THR A 57 -15.76 21.97 12.12
C THR A 57 -14.69 21.72 11.07
N SER A 58 -13.71 20.85 11.37
CA SER A 58 -12.65 20.48 10.46
C SER A 58 -13.18 19.74 9.23
N THR A 59 -12.53 19.97 8.08
CA THR A 59 -12.76 19.18 6.87
C THR A 59 -12.05 17.83 6.91
N THR A 60 -11.15 17.62 7.87
CA THR A 60 -10.41 16.37 8.06
C THR A 60 -10.55 15.90 9.49
N LEU A 61 -11.05 14.67 9.67
CA LEU A 61 -11.01 13.97 10.95
C LEU A 61 -9.91 12.93 10.93
N VAL A 62 -9.02 12.99 11.92
CA VAL A 62 -7.95 12.01 12.13
C VAL A 62 -8.19 11.28 13.44
N VAL A 63 -8.12 9.95 13.39
CA VAL A 63 -8.25 9.06 14.54
C VAL A 63 -7.05 8.13 14.57
N LEU A 64 -6.36 8.11 15.71
CA LEU A 64 -5.16 7.29 15.89
C LEU A 64 -5.47 6.05 16.74
N VAL A 65 -4.99 4.90 16.30
CA VAL A 65 -5.04 3.64 17.06
C VAL A 65 -3.61 3.26 17.39
N THR A 66 -3.11 3.66 18.56
CA THR A 66 -1.71 3.43 18.93
C THR A 66 -1.44 1.94 18.99
N PHE A 67 -0.28 1.50 18.49
CA PHE A 67 0.09 0.08 18.52
C PHE A 67 0.09 -0.45 19.96
N GLY A 68 -0.42 -1.67 20.10
CA GLY A 68 -0.41 -2.41 21.35
C GLY A 68 0.57 -3.59 21.28
N ASP A 69 0.20 -4.67 21.95
CA ASP A 69 0.96 -5.93 22.04
C ASP A 69 0.70 -6.84 20.83
N TYR A 70 -0.19 -6.44 19.92
CA TYR A 70 -0.45 -7.16 18.68
C TYR A 70 0.78 -7.12 17.77
N GLU A 71 1.09 -8.29 17.21
CA GLU A 71 2.15 -8.46 16.22
C GLU A 71 1.65 -9.38 15.09
N SER A 72 1.75 -8.90 13.85
CA SER A 72 1.38 -9.72 12.68
C SER A 72 2.48 -10.74 12.34
N SER A 73 2.13 -11.80 11.61
CA SER A 73 3.14 -12.76 11.12
C SER A 73 4.18 -12.10 10.21
N GLU A 74 3.76 -11.11 9.44
CA GLU A 74 4.55 -10.32 8.54
C GLU A 74 5.51 -9.40 9.31
N GLU A 75 5.09 -8.86 10.46
CA GLU A 75 5.92 -8.07 11.37
C GLU A 75 7.01 -8.92 12.03
N VAL A 76 6.64 -10.09 12.57
CA VAL A 76 7.61 -11.05 13.13
C VAL A 76 8.66 -11.40 12.07
N ALA A 77 8.21 -11.73 10.85
CA ALA A 77 9.11 -12.09 9.75
C ALA A 77 10.00 -10.91 9.32
N ALA A 78 9.47 -9.69 9.29
CA ALA A 78 10.23 -8.49 8.97
C ALA A 78 11.34 -8.24 10.01
N ARG A 79 11.02 -8.36 11.30
CA ARG A 79 11.98 -8.23 12.41
C ARG A 79 13.03 -9.35 12.41
N ASP A 80 12.63 -10.59 12.14
CA ASP A 80 13.56 -11.73 12.05
C ASP A 80 14.51 -11.61 10.84
N ALA A 81 14.04 -11.02 9.74
CA ALA A 81 14.87 -10.61 8.61
C ALA A 81 15.73 -9.36 8.91
N GLY A 82 15.57 -8.79 10.11
CA GLY A 82 16.24 -7.60 10.60
C GLY A 82 15.80 -6.32 9.92
N SER A 83 14.66 -6.28 9.23
CA SER A 83 14.23 -5.18 8.33
C SER A 83 14.14 -3.83 9.04
N TYR A 84 13.71 -3.83 10.31
CA TYR A 84 13.73 -2.70 11.23
C TYR A 84 13.90 -3.20 12.67
N ASP A 85 14.25 -2.29 13.59
CA ASP A 85 14.34 -2.55 15.03
C ASP A 85 13.25 -1.74 15.78
N ASP A 86 12.68 -2.31 16.83
CA ASP A 86 11.71 -1.62 17.71
C ASP A 86 12.31 -0.37 18.38
N ALA A 87 13.63 -0.33 18.51
CA ALA A 87 14.35 0.88 18.93
C ALA A 87 14.21 2.04 17.93
N GLU A 88 14.02 1.77 16.64
CA GLU A 88 13.77 2.80 15.60
C GLU A 88 12.35 3.36 15.70
N LEU A 89 11.39 2.59 16.22
CA LEU A 89 10.01 3.04 16.47
C LEU A 89 9.90 3.97 17.70
N SER A 90 10.88 3.92 18.61
CA SER A 90 10.88 4.63 19.89
C SER A 90 11.95 5.72 20.01
N SER A 91 12.87 5.82 19.05
CA SER A 91 13.93 6.83 19.05
C SER A 91 13.49 8.10 18.31
N SER A 92 13.48 9.23 19.03
CA SER A 92 13.61 10.67 18.67
C SER A 92 13.33 11.23 17.25
N GLY A 93 12.80 10.48 16.29
CA GLY A 93 12.61 10.87 14.89
C GLY A 93 11.15 10.97 14.46
N TYR A 94 10.20 10.54 15.31
CA TYR A 94 8.77 10.54 15.02
C TYR A 94 8.04 11.36 16.09
N GLU A 95 7.32 12.42 15.67
CA GLU A 95 6.60 13.33 16.56
C GLU A 95 5.29 12.71 17.04
N ASP A 96 5.09 12.60 18.35
CA ASP A 96 3.84 12.07 18.90
C ASP A 96 2.64 13.01 18.64
N TYR A 97 1.72 12.54 17.79
CA TYR A 97 0.51 13.24 17.38
C TYR A 97 -0.70 12.96 18.28
N THR A 98 -0.58 12.13 19.30
CA THR A 98 -1.67 11.85 20.26
C THR A 98 -2.09 13.07 21.08
N SER A 99 -1.26 14.13 21.05
CA SER A 99 -1.61 15.44 21.62
C SER A 99 -2.46 16.32 20.70
N TYR A 100 -2.51 16.03 19.39
CA TYR A 100 -3.26 16.79 18.39
C TYR A 100 -4.54 16.09 17.94
N TRP A 101 -4.55 14.76 17.94
CA TRP A 101 -5.65 13.96 17.41
C TRP A 101 -6.20 13.00 18.46
N PRO A 102 -7.51 12.70 18.42
CA PRO A 102 -8.10 11.66 19.27
C PRO A 102 -7.41 10.33 19.01
N TRP A 103 -7.14 9.60 20.08
CA TRP A 103 -6.44 8.33 20.00
C TRP A 103 -6.98 7.31 21.01
N VAL A 104 -6.82 6.04 20.66
CA VAL A 104 -7.07 4.89 21.53
C VAL A 104 -5.93 3.89 21.42
N SER A 105 -5.71 3.09 22.47
CA SER A 105 -4.74 2.00 22.41
C SER A 105 -5.32 0.77 21.74
N ASN A 106 -4.55 0.10 20.86
CA ASN A 106 -4.94 -1.19 20.31
C ASN A 106 -4.93 -2.33 21.34
N ASN A 107 -4.36 -2.10 22.55
CA ASN A 107 -4.53 -3.01 23.69
C ASN A 107 -5.92 -2.88 24.35
N GLN A 108 -6.63 -1.77 24.08
CA GLN A 108 -7.97 -1.51 24.57
C GLN A 108 -9.00 -1.77 23.49
N VAL A 109 -8.83 -1.17 22.31
CA VAL A 109 -9.78 -1.21 21.20
C VAL A 109 -9.33 -2.22 20.14
N THR A 110 -10.20 -3.16 19.84
CA THR A 110 -10.04 -4.17 18.78
C THR A 110 -11.12 -4.06 17.69
N ASN A 111 -12.14 -3.21 17.91
CA ASN A 111 -13.20 -2.94 16.94
C ASN A 111 -13.40 -1.44 16.74
N VAL A 112 -13.73 -1.03 15.52
CA VAL A 112 -14.20 0.33 15.22
C VAL A 112 -15.52 0.19 14.49
N ASP A 113 -16.59 0.55 15.17
CA ASP A 113 -17.95 0.40 14.65
C ASP A 113 -18.44 1.72 14.03
N THR A 114 -19.76 1.93 13.94
CA THR A 114 -20.36 3.16 13.41
C THR A 114 -19.68 4.41 13.97
N ILE A 115 -19.12 5.23 13.08
CA ILE A 115 -18.62 6.58 13.34
C ILE A 115 -19.45 7.54 12.50
N SER A 116 -20.36 8.26 13.14
CA SER A 116 -21.13 9.33 12.51
C SER A 116 -20.27 10.59 12.40
N LEU A 117 -20.15 11.14 11.19
CA LEU A 117 -19.30 12.29 10.92
C LEU A 117 -20.13 13.56 10.69
N SER A 118 -19.56 14.70 11.08
CA SER A 118 -20.10 16.01 10.72
C SER A 118 -20.10 16.19 9.21
N SER A 119 -21.13 16.85 8.66
CA SER A 119 -21.23 17.16 7.22
C SER A 119 -20.08 18.02 6.66
N SER A 120 -19.31 18.66 7.55
CA SER A 120 -18.09 19.41 7.23
C SER A 120 -16.94 18.51 6.82
N VAL A 121 -16.87 17.27 7.33
CA VAL A 121 -15.77 16.34 7.09
C VAL A 121 -15.79 15.86 5.65
N LYS A 122 -14.68 16.05 4.95
CA LYS A 122 -14.42 15.59 3.58
C LYS A 122 -13.41 14.46 3.54
N THR A 123 -12.48 14.45 4.48
CA THR A 123 -11.47 13.40 4.62
C THR A 123 -11.56 12.76 5.99
N PHE A 124 -11.72 11.44 6.02
CA PHE A 124 -11.66 10.65 7.24
C PHE A 124 -10.39 9.81 7.25
N MET A 125 -9.65 9.85 8.35
CA MET A 125 -8.39 9.13 8.52
C MET A 125 -8.44 8.28 9.79
N LEU A 126 -8.25 6.98 9.65
CA LEU A 126 -8.00 6.05 10.75
C LEU A 126 -6.62 5.46 10.55
N SER A 127 -5.70 5.68 11.48
CA SER A 127 -4.32 5.20 11.32
C SER A 127 -3.77 4.52 12.56
N GLY A 128 -3.03 3.44 12.35
CA GLY A 128 -2.25 2.78 13.39
C GLY A 128 -1.04 3.61 13.81
N GLY A 129 -0.78 3.67 15.12
CA GLY A 129 0.36 4.31 15.75
C GLY A 129 0.06 5.65 16.41
N ASN A 130 1.11 6.35 16.83
CA ASN A 130 1.00 7.58 17.61
C ASN A 130 1.91 8.71 17.13
N SER A 131 2.95 8.43 16.34
CA SER A 131 4.08 9.36 16.14
C SER A 131 4.49 9.62 14.70
N SER A 132 3.91 8.89 13.75
CA SER A 132 4.14 9.05 12.31
C SER A 132 3.04 8.34 11.54
N MET A 133 2.71 8.78 10.33
CA MET A 133 1.92 7.94 9.42
C MET A 133 2.79 6.97 8.63
N GLN A 134 4.10 7.21 8.54
CA GLN A 134 5.04 6.36 7.80
C GLN A 134 5.73 5.36 8.75
N TYR A 135 5.01 4.30 9.15
CA TYR A 135 5.61 3.20 9.90
C TYR A 135 6.25 2.17 8.95
N PRO A 136 7.22 1.38 9.46
CA PRO A 136 7.79 0.28 8.69
C PRO A 136 6.69 -0.64 8.16
N LYS A 137 6.81 -1.04 6.88
CA LYS A 137 5.96 -2.06 6.26
C LYS A 137 5.82 -3.26 7.21
N SER A 138 4.59 -3.72 7.44
CA SER A 138 4.12 -4.75 8.40
C SER A 138 3.69 -4.27 9.77
N LYS A 139 4.14 -3.10 10.24
CA LYS A 139 3.76 -2.59 11.56
C LYS A 139 2.35 -2.00 11.50
N VAL A 140 1.39 -2.68 12.11
CA VAL A 140 -0.03 -2.33 12.00
C VAL A 140 -0.77 -2.42 13.33
N ALA A 141 -1.86 -1.67 13.46
CA ALA A 141 -2.86 -1.87 14.50
C ALA A 141 -3.91 -2.87 14.01
N ASN A 142 -4.33 -3.79 14.89
CA ASN A 142 -5.30 -4.82 14.57
C ASN A 142 -6.68 -4.43 15.08
N VAL A 143 -7.48 -3.81 14.20
CA VAL A 143 -8.87 -3.43 14.46
C VAL A 143 -9.81 -4.01 13.42
N THR A 144 -10.97 -4.48 13.85
CA THR A 144 -12.05 -4.93 12.97
C THR A 144 -12.98 -3.75 12.70
N LEU A 145 -13.27 -3.48 11.42
CA LEU A 145 -14.22 -2.46 11.01
C LEU A 145 -15.65 -3.04 11.05
N GLY A 146 -16.53 -2.40 11.80
CA GLY A 146 -17.93 -2.79 11.94
C GLY A 146 -18.71 -2.60 10.63
N PRO A 147 -19.86 -3.30 10.47
CA PRO A 147 -20.63 -3.31 9.23
C PRO A 147 -21.18 -1.94 8.82
N ASP A 148 -21.40 -1.05 9.79
CA ASP A 148 -21.98 0.28 9.60
C ASP A 148 -20.93 1.41 9.76
N PHE A 149 -19.63 1.07 9.70
CA PHE A 149 -18.47 1.95 9.95
C PHE A 149 -18.66 3.43 9.60
N ILE A 150 -18.43 3.86 8.35
CA ILE A 150 -18.70 5.25 7.90
C ILE A 150 -19.53 5.27 6.61
N SER A 151 -20.25 4.18 6.33
CA SER A 151 -20.90 3.93 5.04
C SER A 151 -22.02 4.94 4.73
N LEU A 152 -22.55 5.60 5.76
CA LEU A 152 -23.62 6.60 5.66
C LEU A 152 -23.10 8.04 5.48
N ASP A 153 -21.81 8.29 5.67
CA ASP A 153 -21.22 9.63 5.68
C ASP A 153 -20.92 10.16 4.27
N THR A 154 -21.98 10.39 3.50
CA THR A 154 -21.93 10.83 2.09
C THR A 154 -21.20 12.15 1.82
N SER A 155 -20.83 12.89 2.88
CA SER A 155 -20.02 14.10 2.76
C SER A 155 -18.53 13.80 2.58
N VAL A 156 -18.08 12.60 2.94
CA VAL A 156 -16.70 12.12 2.84
C VAL A 156 -16.37 11.71 1.40
N THR A 157 -15.26 12.24 0.90
CA THR A 157 -14.72 11.93 -0.43
C THR A 157 -13.32 11.35 -0.37
N GLY A 158 -12.58 11.58 0.71
CA GLY A 158 -11.27 11.00 0.98
C GLY A 158 -11.29 10.08 2.20
N VAL A 159 -10.71 8.89 2.07
CA VAL A 159 -10.58 7.94 3.18
C VAL A 159 -9.14 7.45 3.26
N VAL A 160 -8.56 7.48 4.46
CA VAL A 160 -7.23 6.94 4.73
C VAL A 160 -7.33 5.91 5.86
N LEU A 161 -7.00 4.66 5.54
CA LEU A 161 -6.94 3.53 6.46
C LEU A 161 -5.50 2.99 6.44
N HIS A 162 -4.61 3.63 7.20
CA HIS A 162 -3.17 3.42 7.05
C HIS A 162 -2.56 2.74 8.28
N ASN A 163 -1.64 1.78 8.09
CA ASN A 163 -1.06 0.98 9.18
C ASN A 163 -2.11 0.19 9.98
N LEU A 164 -3.13 -0.34 9.31
CA LEU A 164 -4.18 -1.16 9.92
C LEU A 164 -4.15 -2.57 9.33
N ASN A 165 -4.43 -3.60 10.13
CA ASN A 165 -4.57 -4.95 9.59
C ASN A 165 -5.86 -5.08 8.76
N LEU A 166 -5.75 -4.90 7.45
CA LEU A 166 -6.86 -4.99 6.49
C LEU A 166 -6.89 -6.30 5.70
N LYS A 167 -5.97 -7.23 6.01
CA LYS A 167 -5.74 -8.48 5.27
C LYS A 167 -7.03 -9.25 4.96
N ASP A 168 -7.90 -9.40 5.97
CA ASP A 168 -9.16 -10.15 5.87
C ASP A 168 -10.40 -9.24 5.70
N GLN A 169 -10.20 -7.93 5.51
CA GLN A 169 -11.27 -6.92 5.53
C GLN A 169 -11.35 -6.12 4.22
N VAL A 170 -10.30 -6.14 3.40
CA VAL A 170 -10.15 -5.26 2.23
C VAL A 170 -11.31 -5.38 1.23
N ASP A 171 -11.84 -6.58 1.00
CA ASP A 171 -12.96 -6.79 0.07
C ASP A 171 -14.29 -6.22 0.60
N SER A 172 -14.45 -6.19 1.93
CA SER A 172 -15.64 -5.64 2.58
C SER A 172 -15.67 -4.11 2.56
N LEU A 173 -14.54 -3.43 2.34
CA LEU A 173 -14.45 -1.97 2.35
C LEU A 173 -15.44 -1.29 1.41
N SER A 174 -15.80 -1.94 0.29
CA SER A 174 -16.80 -1.44 -0.65
C SER A 174 -18.19 -1.22 -0.04
N SER A 175 -18.56 -1.98 1.01
CA SER A 175 -19.80 -1.79 1.77
C SER A 175 -19.62 -0.94 3.03
N LEU A 176 -18.41 -0.81 3.55
CA LEU A 176 -18.12 -0.08 4.79
C LEU A 176 -17.87 1.42 4.56
N LEU A 177 -17.62 1.81 3.32
CA LEU A 177 -17.29 3.18 2.91
C LEU A 177 -18.43 3.82 2.11
N PRO A 178 -18.60 5.15 2.18
CA PRO A 178 -19.68 5.82 1.48
C PRO A 178 -19.43 5.84 -0.03
N SER A 179 -20.49 5.75 -0.83
CA SER A 179 -20.41 5.75 -2.31
C SER A 179 -19.81 7.03 -2.92
N SER A 180 -19.65 8.08 -2.12
CA SER A 180 -19.01 9.37 -2.46
C SER A 180 -17.48 9.33 -2.45
N VAL A 181 -16.86 8.26 -1.95
CA VAL A 181 -15.39 8.14 -1.88
C VAL A 181 -14.77 8.20 -3.27
N GLN A 182 -13.88 9.16 -3.45
CA GLN A 182 -13.09 9.42 -4.65
C GLN A 182 -11.62 9.03 -4.47
N SER A 183 -11.09 9.19 -3.27
CA SER A 183 -9.71 8.81 -2.93
C SER A 183 -9.71 7.86 -1.74
N LEU A 184 -9.07 6.69 -1.92
CA LEU A 184 -8.89 5.68 -0.88
C LEU A 184 -7.42 5.33 -0.73
N ASN A 185 -6.88 5.54 0.46
CA ASN A 185 -5.55 5.08 0.85
C ASN A 185 -5.67 3.93 1.87
N ILE A 186 -5.15 2.76 1.51
CA ILE A 186 -5.10 1.53 2.31
C ILE A 186 -3.65 1.02 2.43
N GLY A 187 -2.70 1.95 2.52
CA GLY A 187 -1.28 1.67 2.61
C GLY A 187 -0.88 0.96 3.91
N ASN A 188 0.15 0.12 3.82
CA ASN A 188 0.65 -0.70 4.92
C ASN A 188 -0.49 -1.49 5.63
N GLY A 189 -1.32 -2.16 4.82
CA GLY A 189 -2.55 -2.82 5.25
C GLY A 189 -2.45 -4.35 5.42
N LEU A 190 -1.26 -4.92 5.24
CA LEU A 190 -1.02 -6.38 5.10
C LEU A 190 -1.79 -7.05 3.93
N ILE A 191 -2.23 -6.27 2.95
CA ILE A 191 -3.07 -6.76 1.83
C ILE A 191 -2.22 -7.60 0.88
N GLN A 192 -2.71 -8.79 0.50
CA GLN A 192 -1.96 -9.75 -0.32
C GLN A 192 -2.47 -9.89 -1.77
N SER A 193 -3.69 -9.42 -2.05
CA SER A 193 -4.34 -9.49 -3.35
C SER A 193 -4.98 -8.15 -3.72
N PHE A 194 -5.15 -7.89 -5.01
CA PHE A 194 -5.81 -6.67 -5.46
C PHE A 194 -7.32 -6.73 -5.14
N PRO A 195 -7.89 -5.74 -4.43
CA PRO A 195 -9.26 -5.81 -3.93
C PRO A 195 -10.27 -5.36 -5.00
N THR A 196 -10.60 -6.27 -5.92
CA THR A 196 -11.55 -6.00 -7.01
C THR A 196 -12.94 -5.60 -6.53
N ALA A 197 -13.32 -5.98 -5.30
CA ALA A 197 -14.56 -5.58 -4.68
C ALA A 197 -14.70 -4.04 -4.55
N LEU A 198 -13.59 -3.29 -4.52
CA LEU A 198 -13.62 -1.82 -4.54
C LEU A 198 -14.25 -1.23 -5.82
N SER A 199 -14.45 -2.03 -6.87
CA SER A 199 -15.30 -1.64 -8.01
C SER A 199 -16.75 -1.32 -7.61
N GLY A 200 -17.19 -1.74 -6.41
CA GLY A 200 -18.46 -1.33 -5.80
C GLY A 200 -18.51 0.13 -5.35
N LEU A 201 -17.39 0.85 -5.30
CA LEU A 201 -17.32 2.28 -5.00
C LEU A 201 -17.37 3.09 -6.30
N PRO A 202 -18.54 3.61 -6.71
CA PRO A 202 -18.74 4.14 -8.07
C PRO A 202 -17.97 5.43 -8.36
N SER A 203 -17.53 6.13 -7.31
CA SER A 203 -16.84 7.42 -7.42
C SER A 203 -15.31 7.30 -7.29
N LEU A 204 -14.78 6.10 -7.02
CA LEU A 204 -13.37 5.89 -6.70
C LEU A 204 -12.47 6.17 -7.90
N GLN A 205 -11.60 7.15 -7.78
CA GLN A 205 -10.67 7.61 -8.83
C GLN A 205 -9.21 7.41 -8.45
N GLU A 206 -8.90 7.53 -7.16
CA GLU A 206 -7.54 7.41 -6.65
C GLU A 206 -7.47 6.26 -5.64
N LEU A 207 -6.55 5.32 -5.90
CA LEU A 207 -6.30 4.18 -5.02
C LEU A 207 -4.82 4.09 -4.68
N TYR A 208 -4.52 4.20 -3.38
CA TYR A 208 -3.18 4.07 -2.83
C TYR A 208 -3.11 2.77 -2.02
N MET A 209 -2.27 1.84 -2.47
CA MET A 209 -2.07 0.51 -1.90
C MET A 209 -0.59 0.26 -1.57
N ASP A 210 0.14 1.31 -1.27
CA ASP A 210 1.59 1.25 -1.05
C ASP A 210 1.94 0.39 0.18
N MET A 211 3.15 -0.16 0.20
CA MET A 211 3.65 -0.97 1.33
C MET A 211 2.78 -2.19 1.68
N ASN A 212 2.10 -2.78 0.71
CA ASN A 212 1.34 -4.03 0.87
C ASN A 212 2.11 -5.24 0.30
N TYR A 213 1.50 -6.41 0.25
CA TYR A 213 2.12 -7.67 -0.20
C TYR A 213 1.48 -8.20 -1.49
N VAL A 214 0.92 -7.31 -2.33
CA VAL A 214 0.28 -7.70 -3.59
C VAL A 214 1.33 -8.25 -4.55
N THR A 215 1.05 -9.42 -5.15
CA THR A 215 1.99 -10.14 -6.03
C THR A 215 1.64 -10.08 -7.52
N SER A 216 0.36 -9.87 -7.84
CA SER A 216 -0.12 -9.64 -9.19
C SER A 216 -1.37 -8.74 -9.20
N VAL A 217 -1.62 -8.12 -10.35
CA VAL A 217 -2.93 -7.52 -10.70
C VAL A 217 -3.34 -8.03 -12.07
N ASP A 218 -4.36 -8.88 -12.12
CA ASP A 218 -4.74 -9.61 -13.32
C ASP A 218 -5.84 -8.93 -14.13
N SER A 219 -6.05 -9.38 -15.38
CA SER A 219 -6.99 -8.74 -16.30
C SER A 219 -8.47 -8.73 -15.85
N SER A 220 -8.84 -9.58 -14.89
CA SER A 220 -10.17 -9.58 -14.25
C SER A 220 -10.29 -8.55 -13.13
N GLU A 221 -9.19 -7.93 -12.73
CA GLU A 221 -9.07 -7.11 -11.54
C GLU A 221 -9.02 -5.62 -11.89
N VAL A 222 -10.12 -5.12 -12.48
CA VAL A 222 -10.19 -3.75 -13.02
C VAL A 222 -11.24 -2.94 -12.28
N ILE A 223 -10.89 -1.69 -11.96
CA ILE A 223 -11.77 -0.67 -11.44
C ILE A 223 -11.77 0.46 -12.48
N ASP A 224 -12.79 0.48 -13.33
CA ASP A 224 -12.80 1.32 -14.55
C ASP A 224 -12.69 2.82 -14.27
N SER A 225 -13.12 3.26 -13.08
CA SER A 225 -13.12 4.67 -12.69
C SER A 225 -11.74 5.21 -12.28
N LEU A 226 -10.74 4.35 -12.05
CA LEU A 226 -9.43 4.79 -11.57
C LEU A 226 -8.70 5.65 -12.61
N THR A 227 -8.22 6.80 -12.16
CA THR A 227 -7.29 7.69 -12.85
C THR A 227 -5.89 7.65 -12.21
N TYR A 228 -5.82 7.29 -10.93
CA TYR A 228 -4.57 7.20 -10.16
C TYR A 228 -4.49 5.85 -9.43
N LEU A 229 -3.38 5.13 -9.62
CA LEU A 229 -3.12 3.86 -8.93
C LEU A 229 -1.68 3.82 -8.43
N SER A 230 -1.52 3.70 -7.12
CA SER A 230 -0.23 3.47 -6.48
C SER A 230 -0.15 2.10 -5.83
N LEU A 231 0.84 1.32 -6.24
CA LEU A 231 1.17 -0.02 -5.75
C LEU A 231 2.67 -0.10 -5.43
N GLN A 232 3.25 0.99 -4.92
CA GLN A 232 4.67 1.04 -4.60
C GLN A 232 5.01 0.11 -3.45
N GLN A 233 6.25 -0.38 -3.41
CA GLN A 233 6.76 -1.20 -2.31
C GLN A 233 5.90 -2.46 -2.02
N ASN A 234 5.30 -3.01 -3.08
CA ASN A 234 4.62 -4.30 -3.07
C ASN A 234 5.57 -5.42 -3.55
N ASP A 235 5.02 -6.61 -3.76
CA ASP A 235 5.75 -7.78 -4.24
C ASP A 235 5.35 -8.16 -5.67
N LEU A 236 4.86 -7.18 -6.44
CA LEU A 236 4.33 -7.41 -7.79
C LEU A 236 5.42 -7.96 -8.70
N ASN A 237 5.12 -9.09 -9.33
CA ASN A 237 5.93 -9.66 -10.39
C ASN A 237 5.15 -9.78 -11.72
N SER A 238 3.84 -9.54 -11.70
CA SER A 238 2.94 -9.53 -12.85
C SER A 238 1.92 -8.38 -12.74
N PHE A 239 1.62 -7.74 -13.87
CA PHE A 239 0.57 -6.73 -14.00
C PHE A 239 -0.04 -6.84 -15.40
N THR A 240 -1.24 -7.42 -15.47
CA THR A 240 -1.95 -7.68 -16.73
C THR A 240 -3.26 -6.92 -16.86
N ALA A 241 -3.72 -6.27 -15.78
CA ALA A 241 -4.86 -5.36 -15.78
C ALA A 241 -4.68 -4.16 -16.72
N VAL A 242 -5.79 -3.70 -17.29
CA VAL A 242 -5.86 -2.50 -18.12
C VAL A 242 -6.94 -1.60 -17.56
N PHE A 243 -6.53 -0.54 -16.90
CA PHE A 243 -7.41 0.47 -16.32
C PHE A 243 -7.67 1.56 -17.38
N PRO A 244 -8.87 1.61 -17.98
CA PRO A 244 -9.11 2.40 -19.21
C PRO A 244 -8.96 3.92 -19.00
N ASN A 245 -9.10 4.39 -17.76
CA ASN A 245 -9.03 5.80 -17.40
C ASN A 245 -7.73 6.21 -16.69
N LEU A 246 -6.76 5.30 -16.55
CA LEU A 246 -5.57 5.54 -15.74
C LEU A 246 -4.63 6.56 -16.39
N GLU A 247 -4.27 7.58 -15.61
CA GLU A 247 -3.38 8.68 -15.97
C GLU A 247 -2.05 8.59 -15.22
N TYR A 248 -2.07 8.07 -13.99
CA TYR A 248 -0.90 7.96 -13.11
C TYR A 248 -0.77 6.53 -12.57
N LEU A 249 0.40 5.91 -12.79
CA LEU A 249 0.69 4.55 -12.34
C LEU A 249 2.05 4.47 -11.64
N TYR A 250 2.01 4.10 -10.36
CA TYR A 250 3.20 3.94 -9.54
C TYR A 250 3.43 2.46 -9.20
N LEU A 251 4.53 1.91 -9.71
CA LEU A 251 4.94 0.52 -9.57
C LEU A 251 6.39 0.40 -9.05
N ASN A 252 6.89 1.46 -8.41
CA ASN A 252 8.24 1.47 -7.85
C ASN A 252 8.42 0.38 -6.77
N ASP A 253 9.65 -0.09 -6.63
CA ASP A 253 10.07 -1.02 -5.58
C ASP A 253 9.20 -2.29 -5.53
N ASN A 254 8.95 -2.85 -6.72
CA ASN A 254 8.29 -4.15 -6.92
C ASN A 254 9.29 -5.21 -7.42
N ASN A 255 8.81 -6.40 -7.74
CA ASN A 255 9.60 -7.56 -8.14
C ASN A 255 9.54 -7.82 -9.66
N PHE A 256 9.29 -6.78 -10.48
CA PHE A 256 9.20 -6.97 -11.91
C PHE A 256 10.57 -7.34 -12.51
N THR A 257 10.61 -8.50 -13.17
CA THR A 257 11.74 -8.94 -13.99
C THR A 257 11.54 -8.64 -15.47
N ARG A 258 10.35 -8.18 -15.84
CA ARG A 258 9.95 -7.84 -17.21
C ARG A 258 9.05 -6.63 -17.20
N PHE A 259 9.11 -5.84 -18.27
CA PHE A 259 8.17 -4.75 -18.44
C PHE A 259 6.75 -5.31 -18.67
N PRO A 260 5.75 -4.92 -17.86
CA PRO A 260 4.40 -5.43 -18.03
C PRO A 260 3.77 -4.96 -19.34
N ALA A 261 3.45 -5.89 -20.25
CA ALA A 261 2.93 -5.55 -21.58
C ALA A 261 1.56 -4.83 -21.55
N ALA A 262 0.81 -4.94 -20.44
CA ALA A 262 -0.45 -4.23 -20.27
C ALA A 262 -0.27 -2.71 -20.16
N ILE A 263 0.89 -2.22 -19.71
CA ILE A 263 1.16 -0.78 -19.59
C ILE A 263 0.95 -0.07 -20.92
N TYR A 264 1.44 -0.65 -22.03
CA TYR A 264 1.32 -0.08 -23.39
C TYR A 264 -0.13 0.03 -23.90
N LYS A 265 -1.11 -0.55 -23.18
CA LYS A 265 -2.55 -0.45 -23.51
C LYS A 265 -3.23 0.73 -22.81
N HIS A 266 -2.58 1.40 -21.87
CA HIS A 266 -3.15 2.54 -21.13
C HIS A 266 -3.01 3.83 -21.95
N THR A 267 -3.97 4.07 -22.84
CA THR A 267 -3.93 5.20 -23.79
C THR A 267 -4.00 6.59 -23.16
N LYS A 268 -4.36 6.69 -21.88
CA LYS A 268 -4.42 7.94 -21.12
C LYS A 268 -3.25 8.11 -20.14
N LEU A 269 -2.36 7.13 -20.04
CA LEU A 269 -1.27 7.18 -19.08
C LEU A 269 -0.33 8.34 -19.43
N THR A 270 -0.04 9.17 -18.43
CA THR A 270 0.86 10.32 -18.55
C THR A 270 2.08 10.18 -17.65
N GLU A 271 1.94 9.50 -16.52
CA GLU A 271 3.03 9.27 -15.59
C GLU A 271 3.17 7.79 -15.23
N LEU A 272 4.40 7.30 -15.32
CA LEU A 272 4.75 5.93 -15.01
C LEU A 272 6.02 5.86 -14.17
N TYR A 273 5.92 5.19 -13.04
CA TYR A 273 7.06 5.02 -12.15
C TYR A 273 7.38 3.54 -11.94
N LEU A 274 8.60 3.13 -12.28
CA LEU A 274 9.04 1.73 -12.30
C LEU A 274 10.41 1.53 -11.63
N THR A 275 10.93 2.53 -10.93
CA THR A 275 12.25 2.42 -10.31
C THR A 275 12.27 1.38 -9.20
N GLY A 276 13.44 0.80 -8.91
CA GLY A 276 13.57 -0.20 -7.85
C GLY A 276 13.08 -1.61 -8.22
N ASN A 277 12.75 -1.83 -9.50
CA ASN A 277 12.50 -3.16 -10.07
C ASN A 277 13.83 -3.82 -10.53
N SER A 278 13.76 -4.96 -11.22
CA SER A 278 14.94 -5.71 -11.68
C SER A 278 14.73 -6.33 -13.06
N PHE A 279 14.42 -5.47 -14.03
CA PHE A 279 14.14 -5.86 -15.41
C PHE A 279 15.31 -6.60 -16.05
N ALA A 280 15.05 -7.78 -16.62
CA ALA A 280 16.05 -8.64 -17.23
C ALA A 280 16.33 -8.31 -18.71
N SER A 281 15.72 -7.27 -19.26
CA SER A 281 15.88 -6.86 -20.66
C SER A 281 15.79 -5.34 -20.79
N MET A 282 16.73 -4.76 -21.53
CA MET A 282 16.70 -3.35 -21.98
C MET A 282 16.23 -3.21 -23.44
N ARG A 283 15.59 -4.24 -24.01
CA ARG A 283 15.19 -4.28 -25.42
C ARG A 283 13.70 -4.02 -25.57
N PHE A 284 13.36 -3.06 -26.42
CA PHE A 284 11.99 -2.60 -26.68
C PHE A 284 11.77 -2.47 -28.20
N THR A 285 10.55 -2.69 -28.65
CA THR A 285 10.13 -2.41 -30.02
C THR A 285 9.96 -0.91 -30.23
N GLN A 286 9.92 -0.45 -31.49
CA GLN A 286 9.72 0.98 -31.77
C GLN A 286 8.42 1.50 -31.15
N SER A 287 7.32 0.76 -31.22
CA SER A 287 6.05 1.19 -30.63
C SER A 287 6.07 1.29 -29.10
N GLU A 288 6.86 0.45 -28.43
CA GLU A 288 7.02 0.52 -26.97
C GLU A 288 7.90 1.72 -26.58
N ILE A 289 8.96 1.98 -27.35
CA ILE A 289 9.78 3.19 -27.19
C ILE A 289 8.93 4.45 -27.40
N ASP A 290 8.14 4.51 -28.49
CA ASP A 290 7.28 5.65 -28.79
C ASP A 290 6.23 5.85 -27.68
N PHE A 291 5.68 4.77 -27.11
CA PHE A 291 4.78 4.89 -25.96
C PHE A 291 5.47 5.52 -24.76
N LEU A 292 6.65 5.02 -24.39
CA LEU A 292 7.39 5.48 -23.22
C LEU A 292 7.88 6.92 -23.37
N ASP A 293 8.25 7.34 -24.58
CA ASP A 293 8.71 8.71 -24.89
C ASP A 293 7.57 9.74 -24.93
N ASN A 294 6.32 9.28 -25.10
CA ASN A 294 5.14 10.15 -25.05
C ASN A 294 4.61 10.39 -23.63
N LEU A 295 5.14 9.71 -22.62
CA LEU A 295 4.80 9.98 -21.23
C LEU A 295 5.29 11.38 -20.85
N THR A 296 4.54 12.08 -20.01
CA THR A 296 5.02 13.32 -19.41
C THR A 296 6.15 13.03 -18.42
N VAL A 297 5.98 11.96 -17.63
CA VAL A 297 6.93 11.53 -16.61
C VAL A 297 7.17 10.03 -16.72
N LEU A 298 8.45 9.66 -16.83
CA LEU A 298 8.91 8.28 -16.74
C LEU A 298 10.02 8.17 -15.71
N HIS A 299 9.72 7.57 -14.56
CA HIS A 299 10.74 7.20 -13.59
C HIS A 299 11.22 5.78 -13.85
N LEU A 300 12.33 5.69 -14.58
CA LEU A 300 13.04 4.46 -14.89
C LEU A 300 14.52 4.80 -15.05
N ALA A 301 15.39 4.05 -14.37
CA ALA A 301 16.83 4.26 -14.38
C ALA A 301 17.56 3.02 -14.88
N SER A 302 18.80 3.19 -15.36
CA SER A 302 19.65 2.06 -15.75
C SER A 302 19.88 1.07 -14.61
N SER A 303 19.83 1.51 -13.35
CA SER A 303 19.97 0.67 -12.16
C SER A 303 18.79 -0.26 -11.88
N ASP A 304 17.69 -0.12 -12.63
CA ASP A 304 16.49 -0.95 -12.52
C ASP A 304 16.56 -2.18 -13.44
N PHE A 305 17.62 -2.28 -14.24
CA PHE A 305 17.89 -3.43 -15.09
C PHE A 305 18.96 -4.32 -14.44
N SER A 306 18.75 -5.63 -14.47
CA SER A 306 19.70 -6.63 -13.98
C SER A 306 20.76 -7.02 -15.03
N VAL A 307 20.68 -6.41 -16.22
CA VAL A 307 21.54 -6.68 -17.37
C VAL A 307 22.19 -5.39 -17.87
N ASP A 308 23.41 -5.51 -18.39
CA ASP A 308 24.09 -4.38 -19.01
C ASP A 308 23.52 -4.07 -20.41
N LEU A 309 23.59 -2.79 -20.78
CA LEU A 309 23.15 -2.32 -22.08
C LEU A 309 24.02 -2.90 -23.21
N THR A 310 23.49 -3.91 -23.90
CA THR A 310 24.19 -4.65 -24.96
C THR A 310 23.40 -4.59 -26.28
N CYS A 311 23.66 -3.55 -27.08
CA CYS A 311 23.21 -3.46 -28.47
C CYS A 311 24.13 -2.55 -29.28
N ASP A 312 24.06 -2.70 -30.61
CA ASP A 312 24.76 -1.84 -31.56
C ASP A 312 24.44 -0.37 -31.28
N VAL A 313 25.44 0.49 -31.47
CA VAL A 313 25.28 1.94 -31.26
C VAL A 313 24.16 2.54 -32.12
N SER A 314 23.86 1.94 -33.28
CA SER A 314 22.76 2.34 -34.16
C SER A 314 21.37 1.94 -33.64
N LYS A 315 21.29 1.01 -32.68
CA LYS A 315 20.06 0.55 -32.05
C LYS A 315 19.85 1.14 -30.65
N LYS A 316 20.77 1.98 -30.15
CA LYS A 316 20.59 2.66 -28.87
C LYS A 316 19.65 3.85 -29.05
N THR A 317 18.70 4.01 -28.14
CA THR A 317 17.80 5.15 -28.08
C THR A 317 17.73 5.66 -26.65
N VAL A 318 17.58 6.97 -26.49
CA VAL A 318 17.36 7.59 -25.18
C VAL A 318 15.88 7.90 -25.07
N VAL A 319 15.27 7.48 -23.97
CA VAL A 319 13.88 7.74 -23.63
C VAL A 319 13.90 8.40 -22.26
N HIS A 320 13.47 9.67 -22.18
CA HIS A 320 13.71 10.50 -21.00
C HIS A 320 15.18 10.44 -20.54
N ASP A 321 15.43 9.97 -19.32
CA ASP A 321 16.76 9.90 -18.71
C ASP A 321 17.43 8.51 -18.80
N VAL A 322 16.85 7.57 -19.55
CA VAL A 322 17.37 6.19 -19.68
C VAL A 322 17.72 5.82 -21.12
N THR A 323 18.87 5.18 -21.31
CA THR A 323 19.26 4.62 -22.62
C THR A 323 18.80 3.17 -22.74
N LEU A 324 18.05 2.87 -23.80
CA LEU A 324 17.44 1.58 -24.11
C LEU A 324 17.91 1.06 -25.48
N CYS A 325 17.62 -0.21 -25.77
CA CYS A 325 17.91 -0.85 -27.05
C CYS A 325 16.65 -1.04 -27.88
N LEU A 326 16.66 -0.56 -29.12
CA LEU A 326 15.66 -0.90 -30.12
C LEU A 326 15.84 -2.35 -30.56
N SER A 327 14.73 -3.09 -30.62
CA SER A 327 14.67 -4.46 -31.09
C SER A 327 13.69 -4.62 -32.25
N ASP A 328 14.06 -5.49 -33.18
CA ASP A 328 13.13 -5.94 -34.22
C ASP A 328 12.14 -6.92 -33.58
N LYS A 329 10.90 -6.99 -34.09
CA LYS A 329 9.80 -7.81 -33.51
C LYS A 329 10.17 -9.27 -33.15
N SER A 330 11.22 -9.83 -33.75
CA SER A 330 11.72 -11.19 -33.48
C SER A 330 12.50 -11.35 -32.18
N ASP A 331 13.09 -10.28 -31.63
CA ASP A 331 13.94 -10.35 -30.42
C ASP A 331 13.19 -9.96 -29.13
N ALA A 332 12.03 -9.30 -29.26
CA ALA A 332 11.18 -8.90 -28.14
C ALA A 332 10.28 -10.05 -27.61
N ALA A 333 10.15 -11.14 -28.37
CA ALA A 333 9.33 -12.32 -28.04
C ALA A 333 9.83 -13.11 -26.82
N GLY A 334 10.96 -12.72 -26.22
CA GLY A 334 11.27 -13.10 -24.85
C GLY A 334 10.13 -12.66 -23.92
N ALA A 335 9.68 -11.41 -24.01
CA ALA A 335 8.88 -10.71 -23.00
C ALA A 335 7.36 -11.01 -22.99
N SER A 336 6.84 -11.84 -23.88
CA SER A 336 5.37 -12.01 -24.02
C SER A 336 4.97 -13.42 -24.43
N SER A 337 4.93 -14.37 -23.47
CA SER A 337 3.97 -15.48 -23.43
C SER A 337 4.44 -16.55 -22.44
N LEU A 338 3.67 -16.78 -21.38
CA LEU A 338 3.41 -18.11 -20.81
C LEU A 338 2.10 -17.97 -20.04
N SER A 339 1.00 -18.13 -20.79
CA SER A 339 -0.33 -18.36 -20.25
C SER A 339 -0.40 -19.78 -19.71
N ASP A 340 -1.09 -19.91 -18.58
CA ASP A 340 -1.60 -21.12 -17.96
C ASP A 340 -1.97 -22.27 -18.91
N THR A 341 -1.60 -23.48 -18.50
CA THR A 341 -2.41 -24.66 -18.78
C THR A 341 -2.72 -25.36 -17.47
N GLY A 342 -3.85 -25.00 -16.87
CA GLY A 342 -4.60 -25.91 -16.02
C GLY A 342 -5.19 -27.02 -16.89
N SER A 343 -4.97 -28.27 -16.53
CA SER A 343 -5.60 -29.41 -17.20
C SER A 343 -6.25 -30.32 -16.16
N SER A 344 -7.59 -30.28 -16.12
CA SER A 344 -8.41 -31.34 -15.55
C SER A 344 -8.46 -32.56 -16.48
N SER A 345 -8.22 -33.71 -15.87
CA SER A 345 -8.73 -35.07 -16.13
C SER A 345 -9.54 -35.34 -17.41
N SER A 346 -9.12 -36.36 -18.19
CA SER A 346 -9.78 -37.68 -18.24
C SER A 346 -9.04 -38.69 -19.14
N GLU A 347 -9.22 -39.96 -18.80
CA GLU A 347 -8.56 -41.21 -19.21
C GLU A 347 -8.54 -41.52 -20.73
N VAL A 348 -7.56 -42.31 -21.19
CA VAL A 348 -7.77 -43.64 -21.85
C VAL A 348 -6.47 -44.48 -21.79
N LEU A 349 -6.66 -45.73 -21.37
CA LEU A 349 -5.76 -46.88 -21.32
C LEU A 349 -5.18 -47.31 -22.69
N SER A 350 -3.87 -47.59 -22.75
CA SER A 350 -3.35 -48.73 -23.53
C SER A 350 -1.91 -49.08 -23.14
N THR A 351 -1.75 -50.38 -22.87
CA THR A 351 -0.54 -51.10 -22.48
C THR A 351 0.36 -51.44 -23.66
N THR A 352 1.68 -51.25 -23.51
CA THR A 352 2.70 -52.15 -24.10
C THR A 352 4.01 -52.09 -23.32
N THR A 353 4.51 -53.27 -22.99
CA THR A 353 5.74 -53.60 -22.25
C THR A 353 6.98 -53.60 -23.14
N SER A 354 8.12 -53.06 -22.67
CA SER A 354 9.45 -53.75 -22.67
C SER A 354 10.60 -52.89 -22.10
N SER A 355 11.10 -53.32 -20.93
CA SER A 355 12.49 -53.47 -20.45
C SER A 355 13.60 -52.41 -20.68
N ASP A 356 14.06 -51.91 -19.52
CA ASP A 356 15.45 -51.80 -19.00
C ASP A 356 16.48 -50.83 -19.60
N SER A 357 16.79 -49.77 -18.82
CA SER A 357 18.09 -49.66 -18.15
C SER A 357 18.00 -48.72 -16.94
N SER A 358 18.30 -49.25 -15.76
CA SER A 358 18.22 -48.57 -14.47
C SER A 358 19.51 -47.80 -14.19
N SER A 359 19.42 -46.47 -14.12
CA SER A 359 20.35 -45.65 -13.34
C SER A 359 19.63 -45.21 -12.08
N SER A 360 19.91 -45.89 -10.96
CA SER A 360 19.41 -45.49 -9.64
C SER A 360 20.10 -44.20 -9.20
N ILE A 361 19.41 -43.06 -9.37
CA ILE A 361 19.79 -41.83 -8.67
C ILE A 361 19.44 -42.06 -7.20
N SER A 362 20.45 -42.07 -6.33
CA SER A 362 20.26 -42.26 -4.90
C SER A 362 19.35 -41.15 -4.35
N VAL A 363 18.44 -41.50 -3.45
CA VAL A 363 17.50 -40.56 -2.80
C VAL A 363 18.26 -39.40 -2.11
N GLY A 364 19.50 -39.63 -1.67
CA GLY A 364 20.38 -38.59 -1.12
C GLY A 364 20.85 -37.54 -2.13
N ALA A 365 20.95 -37.86 -3.42
CA ALA A 365 21.34 -36.92 -4.46
C ALA A 365 20.18 -35.98 -4.86
N ILE A 366 18.93 -36.47 -4.81
CA ILE A 366 17.73 -35.66 -5.09
C ILE A 366 17.49 -34.66 -3.95
N VAL A 367 17.62 -35.10 -2.70
CA VAL A 367 17.51 -34.20 -1.53
C VAL A 367 18.64 -33.16 -1.53
N GLY A 368 19.87 -33.55 -1.89
CA GLY A 368 20.99 -32.63 -2.00
C GLY A 368 20.80 -31.53 -3.06
N ILE A 369 20.24 -31.87 -4.23
CA ILE A 369 19.98 -30.89 -5.31
C ILE A 369 18.82 -29.96 -4.94
N VAL A 370 17.75 -30.48 -4.33
CA VAL A 370 16.62 -29.66 -3.88
C VAL A 370 17.04 -28.73 -2.73
N CYS A 371 17.79 -29.22 -1.75
CA CYS A 371 18.32 -28.37 -0.68
C CYS A 371 19.31 -27.31 -1.21
N ALA A 372 20.16 -27.66 -2.17
CA ALA A 372 21.05 -26.68 -2.79
C ALA A 372 20.27 -25.62 -3.58
N ALA A 373 19.22 -26.00 -4.32
CA ALA A 373 18.37 -25.07 -5.04
C ALA A 373 17.61 -24.12 -4.09
N VAL A 374 17.09 -24.63 -2.98
CA VAL A 374 16.41 -23.81 -1.95
C VAL A 374 17.39 -22.85 -1.27
N VAL A 375 18.61 -23.29 -0.96
CA VAL A 375 19.64 -22.42 -0.36
C VAL A 375 20.09 -21.35 -1.35
N VAL A 376 20.30 -21.69 -2.63
CA VAL A 376 20.64 -20.70 -3.66
C VAL A 376 19.48 -19.70 -3.85
N PHE A 377 18.24 -20.17 -3.87
CA PHE A 377 17.06 -19.31 -3.98
C PHE A 377 16.92 -18.38 -2.75
N ALA A 378 17.16 -18.89 -1.54
CA ALA A 378 17.18 -18.08 -0.32
C ALA A 378 18.33 -17.07 -0.29
N ILE A 379 19.51 -17.41 -0.83
CA ILE A 379 20.63 -16.48 -0.97
C ILE A 379 20.30 -15.40 -2.01
N VAL A 380 19.65 -15.75 -3.13
CA VAL A 380 19.22 -14.79 -4.15
C VAL A 380 18.15 -13.85 -3.58
N ILE A 381 17.16 -14.38 -2.85
CA ILE A 381 16.16 -13.57 -2.15
C ILE A 381 16.83 -12.70 -1.09
N GLY A 382 17.72 -13.25 -0.25
CA GLY A 382 18.44 -12.51 0.77
C GLY A 382 19.33 -11.41 0.19
N PHE A 383 19.99 -11.66 -0.95
CA PHE A 383 20.77 -10.66 -1.68
C PHE A 383 19.86 -9.59 -2.30
N PHE A 384 18.69 -9.98 -2.79
CA PHE A 384 17.69 -9.06 -3.34
C PHE A 384 17.10 -8.16 -2.24
N MET A 385 16.73 -8.74 -1.09
CA MET A 385 16.30 -8.02 0.10
C MET A 385 17.40 -7.12 0.64
N TYR A 386 18.66 -7.58 0.67
CA TYR A 386 19.81 -6.78 1.08
C TYR A 386 20.06 -5.59 0.13
N ARG A 387 19.96 -5.79 -1.19
CA ARG A 387 20.08 -4.70 -2.18
C ARG A 387 18.91 -3.73 -2.12
N ARG A 388 17.68 -4.22 -1.91
CA ARG A 388 16.51 -3.37 -1.67
C ARG A 388 16.70 -2.51 -0.43
N ARG A 389 17.17 -3.11 0.67
CA ARG A 389 17.44 -2.41 1.93
C ARG A 389 18.57 -1.37 1.82
N GLN A 390 19.64 -1.68 1.08
CA GLN A 390 20.69 -0.72 0.78
C GLN A 390 20.15 0.48 -0.01
N LYS A 391 19.30 0.25 -1.01
CA LYS A 391 18.67 1.32 -1.80
C LYS A 391 17.63 2.11 -1.00
N GLN A 392 16.85 1.47 -0.12
CA GLN A 392 15.93 2.15 0.81
C GLN A 392 16.70 3.06 1.76
N ASN A 393 17.74 2.57 2.44
CA ASN A 393 18.55 3.38 3.34
C ASN A 393 19.28 4.57 2.66
N GLU A 394 19.53 4.50 1.35
CA GLU A 394 20.06 5.63 0.57
C GLU A 394 18.95 6.58 0.09
N ARG A 395 17.75 6.06 -0.18
CA ARG A 395 16.57 6.84 -0.53
C ARG A 395 15.97 7.55 0.66
N ASP A 396 15.90 6.98 1.84
CA ASP A 396 15.42 7.66 3.05
C ASP A 396 16.33 8.84 3.41
N LYS A 397 17.62 8.74 3.08
CA LYS A 397 18.58 9.85 3.19
C LYS A 397 18.39 10.95 2.12
N LEU A 398 17.77 10.63 0.98
CA LEU A 398 17.53 11.55 -0.13
C LEU A 398 16.09 12.14 -0.09
N ALA A 399 15.12 11.34 0.34
CA ALA A 399 13.75 11.72 0.63
C ALA A 399 13.71 12.65 1.84
N ALA A 400 14.49 12.41 2.90
CA ALA A 400 14.66 13.39 3.99
C ALA A 400 15.18 14.77 3.52
N THR A 401 15.75 14.86 2.30
CA THR A 401 16.15 16.14 1.68
C THR A 401 15.16 16.70 0.64
N ASP A 402 14.33 15.87 0.00
CA ASP A 402 13.32 16.29 -0.99
C ASP A 402 11.88 16.42 -0.42
N GLU A 403 11.57 15.78 0.71
CA GLU A 403 10.28 15.88 1.42
C GLU A 403 10.14 17.19 2.21
N ILE A 404 11.22 17.97 2.33
CA ILE A 404 11.15 19.39 2.75
C ILE A 404 10.43 20.25 1.67
N ALA A 405 10.19 19.73 0.46
CA ALA A 405 9.51 20.44 -0.62
C ALA A 405 8.06 19.96 -0.91
N GLY A 406 7.58 18.91 -0.24
CA GLY A 406 6.25 18.32 -0.46
C GLY A 406 5.33 18.45 0.75
N ASN A 407 4.93 19.67 1.07
CA ASN A 407 4.07 20.02 2.22
C ASN A 407 2.82 19.13 2.38
N TYR A 408 2.73 18.42 3.50
CA TYR A 408 1.49 18.29 4.26
C TYR A 408 1.70 18.96 5.62
N GLN A 409 1.47 20.27 5.67
CA GLN A 409 1.39 21.07 6.89
C GLN A 409 -0.01 21.71 6.91
N PRO A 410 -0.82 21.53 7.97
CA PRO A 410 -2.06 22.26 8.12
C PRO A 410 -1.75 23.60 8.81
N GLU A 411 -1.70 24.69 8.05
CA GLU A 411 -1.84 26.03 8.63
C GLU A 411 -3.15 26.65 8.13
N GLY A 412 -3.95 27.09 9.11
CA GLY A 412 -5.25 27.69 8.91
C GLY A 412 -5.22 29.08 8.27
N ASP A 413 -6.37 29.42 7.73
CA ASP A 413 -6.92 30.75 7.46
C ASP A 413 -6.13 31.77 6.61
N ALA A 414 -6.76 32.05 5.45
CA ALA A 414 -6.93 33.34 4.81
C ALA A 414 -5.67 34.14 4.38
N GLU A 415 -5.48 34.27 3.06
CA GLU A 415 -5.85 35.48 2.29
C GLU A 415 -5.00 35.59 1.00
N ARG A 416 -5.71 35.53 -0.14
CA ARG A 416 -5.50 36.32 -1.38
C ARG A 416 -4.07 36.87 -1.65
N ALA A 417 -3.47 36.40 -2.74
CA ALA A 417 -3.37 37.13 -4.03
C ALA A 417 -1.99 37.09 -4.77
N VAL A 418 -2.13 36.98 -6.11
CA VAL A 418 -1.28 37.50 -7.20
C VAL A 418 -0.04 36.72 -7.67
N HIS A 419 -0.12 36.30 -8.95
CA HIS A 419 0.97 36.07 -9.90
C HIS A 419 2.15 37.06 -9.78
N THR A 420 3.39 36.64 -10.11
CA THR A 420 4.19 37.12 -11.27
C THR A 420 5.66 36.65 -11.17
N TYR A 421 6.11 35.99 -12.25
CA TYR A 421 7.43 35.91 -12.89
C TYR A 421 8.75 36.46 -12.25
N ALA A 422 9.81 35.69 -12.55
CA ALA A 422 11.18 36.07 -12.93
C ALA A 422 12.30 36.01 -11.86
N GLY A 423 13.43 35.39 -12.24
CA GLY A 423 14.71 35.67 -11.58
C GLY A 423 15.82 34.62 -11.68
N SER A 424 16.34 34.39 -12.88
CA SER A 424 17.66 33.79 -13.10
C SER A 424 18.76 34.45 -12.26
N THR A 425 19.64 33.67 -11.60
CA THR A 425 20.98 34.17 -11.22
C THR A 425 22.05 33.10 -11.42
N GLN A 426 23.11 33.53 -12.07
CA GLN A 426 24.28 32.79 -12.55
C GLN A 426 25.23 32.35 -11.42
N CYS A 427 25.87 31.20 -11.65
CA CYS A 427 27.13 30.82 -11.01
C CYS A 427 28.29 31.72 -11.49
N THR A 428 29.06 32.26 -10.57
CA THR A 428 30.42 32.78 -10.84
C THR A 428 31.47 31.86 -10.22
N ARG A 429 32.31 31.28 -11.08
CA ARG A 429 33.68 30.87 -10.75
C ARG A 429 34.58 32.11 -10.85
N TYR A 430 35.37 32.38 -9.82
CA TYR A 430 36.84 32.42 -9.87
C TYR A 430 37.39 32.41 -8.44
#